data_AF-A0A7V4UAK6-F1
#
_entry.id   AF-A0A7V4UAK6-F1
#
_cell.length_a   1.000
_cell.length_b   1.000
_cell.length_c   1.000
_cell.angle_alpha   90.00
_cell.angle_beta   90.00
_cell.angle_gamma   90.00
#
_symmetry.space_group_name_H-M   'P 1'
#
loop_
_entity.id
_entity.type
_entity.pdbx_description
1 polymer ?
#
loop_
_entity_poly.entity_id
_entity_poly.type
_entity_poly.pdbx_seq_one_letter_code
_entity_poly.pdbx_strand_id
1 'polypeptide(L)'
;MKRYLALLPLVPLLLAGCRDTRRRPSEQWTYQAKPVTVGTTLLDEHAEPADVVTALLGLLKRVHEIRREGLGDPARAAEFESLRAQIRSLAAGQTIHSLALSDPYHMMPKNVSVERAIELVSDQWPSIVAYYIEGIDPDSITQEIPEPSAARVSVRACNPRDRQIINEIERSLADQRDIRGEPLRPGTAAYHDELKRLAIARGVAPPVEARIDFGMKREGNMWRVVAIRVGDDEPSATTQIAVRRAPAAKPTTTPSLP
;
A
#
# COMPACT_ATOMS: atom_id res chain seq x y z
N MET A 1 -38.91 64.14 -7.85
CA MET A 1 -37.95 63.66 -8.86
C MET A 1 -37.06 62.61 -8.24
N LYS A 2 -37.03 61.41 -8.85
CA LYS A 2 -36.30 60.23 -8.39
C LYS A 2 -34.81 60.36 -8.70
N ARG A 3 -33.93 59.97 -7.76
CA ARG A 3 -32.54 59.58 -8.05
C ARG A 3 -32.21 58.36 -7.20
N TYR A 4 -32.25 57.19 -7.84
CA TYR A 4 -31.69 55.95 -7.29
C TYR A 4 -30.21 55.89 -7.67
N LEU A 5 -29.33 55.96 -6.68
CA LEU A 5 -27.90 55.70 -6.84
C LEU A 5 -27.72 54.18 -6.78
N ALA A 6 -27.45 53.55 -7.92
CA ALA A 6 -27.11 52.14 -8.00
C ALA A 6 -25.63 51.97 -7.58
N LEU A 7 -25.43 51.42 -6.39
CA LEU A 7 -24.12 50.97 -5.90
C LEU A 7 -23.85 49.58 -6.45
N LEU A 8 -22.89 49.49 -7.37
CA LEU A 8 -22.41 48.27 -8.00
C LEU A 8 -21.27 47.70 -7.14
N PRO A 9 -21.40 46.53 -6.49
CA PRO A 9 -20.27 45.93 -5.80
C PRO A 9 -19.30 45.33 -6.82
N LEU A 10 -18.12 45.95 -6.87
CA LEU A 10 -16.93 45.50 -7.57
C LEU A 10 -16.40 44.24 -6.87
N VAL A 11 -16.67 43.05 -7.43
CA VAL A 11 -16.08 41.79 -6.95
C VAL A 11 -14.67 41.68 -7.52
N PRO A 12 -13.61 41.66 -6.68
CA PRO A 12 -12.27 41.40 -7.16
C PRO A 12 -12.14 39.91 -7.51
N LEU A 13 -12.07 39.63 -8.82
CA LEU A 13 -11.62 38.36 -9.38
C LEU A 13 -10.18 38.09 -8.94
N LEU A 14 -10.02 37.33 -7.86
CA LEU A 14 -8.77 36.69 -7.48
C LEU A 14 -8.45 35.59 -8.50
N LEU A 15 -7.75 35.97 -9.57
CA LEU A 15 -7.04 35.06 -10.46
C LEU A 15 -5.85 34.45 -9.70
N ALA A 16 -6.12 33.49 -8.83
CA ALA A 16 -5.10 32.56 -8.35
C ALA A 16 -4.76 31.64 -9.52
N GLY A 17 -3.78 32.05 -10.32
CA GLY A 17 -3.18 31.21 -11.34
C GLY A 17 -2.56 29.97 -10.69
N CYS A 18 -3.15 28.80 -10.92
CA CYS A 18 -2.50 27.51 -10.74
C CYS A 18 -1.24 27.49 -11.60
N ARG A 19 -0.10 27.84 -11.00
CA ARG A 19 1.21 27.80 -11.63
C ARG A 19 1.61 26.33 -11.77
N ASP A 20 1.26 25.73 -12.91
CA ASP A 20 1.61 24.35 -13.25
C ASP A 20 3.13 24.23 -13.39
N THR A 21 3.80 23.74 -12.34
CA THR A 21 5.25 23.55 -12.27
C THR A 21 5.75 22.29 -12.99
N ARG A 22 4.90 21.61 -13.78
CA ARG A 22 5.25 20.36 -14.47
C ARG A 22 6.23 20.50 -15.65
N ARG A 23 6.71 21.70 -15.99
CA ARG A 23 7.74 21.91 -17.02
C ARG A 23 9.12 22.20 -16.43
N ARG A 24 9.62 21.23 -15.67
CA ARG A 24 11.05 20.89 -15.46
C ARG A 24 11.77 20.47 -16.75
N PRO A 25 12.78 21.15 -17.34
CA PRO A 25 13.70 20.48 -18.27
C PRO A 25 14.36 19.31 -17.53
N SER A 26 14.46 18.16 -18.19
CA SER A 26 15.03 16.94 -17.64
C SER A 26 16.51 17.12 -17.26
N GLU A 27 16.79 17.42 -15.99
CA GLU A 27 18.11 17.17 -15.42
C GLU A 27 18.33 15.66 -15.42
N GLN A 28 19.37 15.20 -16.11
CA GLN A 28 19.82 13.81 -16.07
C GLN A 28 20.44 13.55 -14.69
N TRP A 29 19.63 13.03 -13.77
CA TRP A 29 20.12 12.48 -12.51
C TRP A 29 20.74 11.12 -12.79
N THR A 30 22.07 11.02 -12.68
CA THR A 30 22.76 9.74 -12.64
C THR A 30 22.46 9.10 -11.28
N TYR A 31 21.62 8.07 -11.28
CA TYR A 31 21.27 7.32 -10.09
C TYR A 31 22.46 6.43 -9.69
N GLN A 32 23.32 6.93 -8.81
CA GLN A 32 24.16 6.04 -8.02
C GLN A 32 23.30 5.48 -6.88
N ALA A 33 23.05 4.18 -6.91
CA ALA A 33 22.32 3.47 -5.86
C ALA A 33 23.09 3.59 -4.53
N LYS A 34 22.79 4.63 -3.75
CA LYS A 34 23.19 4.71 -2.35
C LYS A 34 22.41 3.65 -1.57
N PRO A 35 23.03 2.98 -0.58
CA PRO A 35 22.32 2.05 0.28
C PRO A 35 21.12 2.73 0.93
N VAL A 36 19.98 2.05 0.86
CA VAL A 36 18.69 2.60 1.28
C VAL A 36 18.65 2.62 2.80
N THR A 37 18.70 3.81 3.37
CA THR A 37 18.51 3.97 4.82
C THR A 37 17.02 4.15 5.09
N VAL A 38 16.27 3.05 5.15
CA VAL A 38 14.85 3.06 5.54
C VAL A 38 14.78 3.19 7.06
N GLY A 39 14.51 4.39 7.58
CA GLY A 39 14.32 4.63 9.02
C GLY A 39 15.31 3.88 9.92
N THR A 40 16.54 4.39 10.08
CA THR A 40 17.61 3.77 10.90
C THR A 40 18.01 2.32 10.60
N THR A 41 17.32 1.60 9.72
CA THR A 41 17.55 0.18 9.47
C THR A 41 17.98 0.01 8.02
N LEU A 42 19.27 -0.19 7.82
CA LEU A 42 19.79 -0.66 6.54
C LEU A 42 19.22 -2.07 6.32
N LEU A 43 18.45 -2.27 5.26
CA LEU A 43 18.05 -3.62 4.87
C LEU A 43 19.30 -4.39 4.47
N ASP A 44 19.49 -5.56 5.07
CA ASP A 44 20.54 -6.51 4.69
C ASP A 44 20.30 -6.97 3.24
N GLU A 45 21.38 -7.27 2.51
CA GLU A 45 21.30 -7.92 1.21
C GLU A 45 20.59 -9.28 1.27
N HIS A 46 20.52 -9.87 2.46
CA HIS A 46 19.83 -11.12 2.76
C HIS A 46 18.48 -10.95 3.45
N ALA A 47 17.92 -9.73 3.52
CA ALA A 47 16.60 -9.49 4.10
C ALA A 47 15.53 -10.38 3.45
N GLU A 48 14.66 -10.99 4.25
CA GLU A 48 13.57 -11.83 3.74
C GLU A 48 12.50 -10.96 3.06
N PRO A 49 11.65 -11.53 2.16
CA PRO A 49 10.59 -10.78 1.51
C PRO A 49 9.68 -10.01 2.47
N ALA A 50 9.32 -10.63 3.61
CA ALA A 50 8.50 -10.02 4.65
C ALA A 50 9.16 -8.77 5.29
N ASP A 51 10.49 -8.78 5.47
CA ASP A 51 11.22 -7.65 6.05
C ASP A 51 11.23 -6.45 5.10
N VAL A 52 11.44 -6.70 3.81
CA VAL A 52 11.40 -5.67 2.76
C VAL A 52 10.01 -5.04 2.68
N VAL A 53 8.95 -5.85 2.78
CA VAL A 53 7.57 -5.34 2.78
C VAL A 53 7.26 -4.55 4.04
N THR A 54 7.71 -5.01 5.22
CA THR A 54 7.56 -4.26 6.47
C THR A 54 8.22 -2.89 6.38
N ALA A 55 9.45 -2.83 5.83
CA ALA A 55 10.15 -1.58 5.60
C ALA A 55 9.41 -0.67 4.60
N LEU A 56 8.91 -1.21 3.48
CA LEU A 56 8.14 -0.47 2.49
C LEU A 56 6.84 0.10 3.09
N LEU A 57 6.12 -0.70 3.89
CA LEU A 57 4.89 -0.25 4.56
C LEU A 57 5.14 0.91 5.51
N GLY A 58 6.25 0.88 6.26
CA GLY A 58 6.69 1.99 7.09
C GLY A 58 6.93 3.27 6.29
N LEU A 59 7.60 3.16 5.13
CA LEU A 59 7.82 4.29 4.22
C LEU A 59 6.50 4.84 3.66
N LEU A 60 5.61 3.97 3.19
CA LEU A 60 4.32 4.36 2.62
C LEU A 60 3.44 5.07 3.65
N LYS A 61 3.45 4.58 4.91
CA LYS A 61 2.79 5.24 6.04
C LYS A 61 3.36 6.63 6.30
N ARG A 62 4.69 6.77 6.38
CA ARG A 62 5.34 8.07 6.61
C ARG A 62 5.07 9.06 5.47
N VAL A 63 5.09 8.60 4.22
CA VAL A 63 4.70 9.41 3.05
C VAL A 63 3.26 9.89 3.17
N HIS A 64 2.35 9.02 3.60
CA HIS A 64 0.94 9.39 3.81
C HIS A 64 0.77 10.47 4.89
N GLU A 65 1.45 10.31 6.03
CA GLU A 65 1.44 11.28 7.13
C GLU A 65 1.92 12.67 6.68
N ILE A 66 3.08 12.73 6.02
CA ILE A 66 3.64 14.02 5.54
C ILE A 66 2.71 14.68 4.53
N ARG A 67 2.10 13.92 3.61
CA ARG A 67 1.13 14.47 2.66
C ARG A 67 -0.10 15.03 3.36
N ARG A 68 -0.59 14.37 4.41
CA ARG A 68 -1.75 14.82 5.20
C ARG A 68 -1.46 16.14 5.93
N GLU A 69 -0.24 16.31 6.43
CA GLU A 69 0.20 17.53 7.10
C GLU A 69 0.52 18.68 6.12
N GLY A 70 0.71 18.37 4.85
CA GLY A 70 0.96 19.31 3.76
C GLY A 70 2.44 19.57 3.49
N LEU A 71 2.77 19.89 2.23
CA LEU A 71 4.14 20.07 1.73
C LEU A 71 4.59 21.55 1.65
N GLY A 72 3.91 22.45 2.35
CA GLY A 72 4.22 23.89 2.30
C GLY A 72 5.53 24.27 3.01
N ASP A 73 6.00 23.42 3.91
CA ASP A 73 7.27 23.57 4.63
C ASP A 73 8.41 22.90 3.84
N PRO A 74 9.51 23.63 3.52
CA PRO A 74 10.65 23.08 2.80
C PRO A 74 11.27 21.83 3.45
N ALA A 75 11.29 21.74 4.78
CA ALA A 75 11.84 20.58 5.48
C ALA A 75 10.99 19.32 5.21
N ARG A 76 9.66 19.45 5.25
CA ARG A 76 8.71 18.37 4.94
C ARG A 76 8.73 17.99 3.47
N ALA A 77 8.88 18.97 2.57
CA ALA A 77 9.05 18.68 1.14
C ALA A 77 10.34 17.88 0.87
N ALA A 78 11.44 18.22 1.54
CA ALA A 78 12.70 17.46 1.43
C ALA A 78 12.59 16.05 2.02
N GLU A 79 11.91 15.90 3.16
CA GLU A 79 11.63 14.58 3.76
C GLU A 79 10.78 13.72 2.82
N PHE A 80 9.73 14.28 2.23
CA PHE A 80 8.87 13.59 1.27
C PHE A 80 9.64 13.06 0.06
N GLU A 81 10.52 13.89 -0.54
CA GLU A 81 11.35 13.45 -1.66
C GLU A 81 12.39 12.39 -1.25
N SER A 82 12.96 12.48 -0.04
CA SER A 82 13.83 11.45 0.51
C SER A 82 13.11 10.10 0.66
N LEU A 83 11.89 10.10 1.19
CA LEU A 83 11.09 8.88 1.34
C LEU A 83 10.71 8.28 -0.01
N ARG A 84 10.38 9.11 -1.02
CA ARG A 84 10.14 8.63 -2.38
C ARG A 84 11.38 7.98 -2.98
N ALA A 85 12.56 8.57 -2.78
CA ALA A 85 13.81 7.97 -3.23
C ALA A 85 14.04 6.59 -2.57
N GLN A 86 13.72 6.46 -1.27
CA GLN A 86 13.80 5.19 -0.56
C GLN A 86 12.78 4.16 -1.10
N ILE A 87 11.54 4.55 -1.34
CA ILE A 87 10.53 3.68 -1.95
C ILE A 87 11.00 3.17 -3.32
N ARG A 88 11.51 4.08 -4.17
CA ARG A 88 12.03 3.75 -5.52
C ARG A 88 13.18 2.75 -5.45
N SER A 89 14.04 2.88 -4.46
CA SER A 89 15.18 1.97 -4.29
C SER A 89 14.77 0.56 -3.86
N LEU A 90 13.58 0.37 -3.29
CA LEU A 90 13.01 -0.96 -3.02
C LEU A 90 12.34 -1.58 -4.24
N ALA A 91 12.17 -0.82 -5.34
CA ALA A 91 11.50 -1.30 -6.54
C ALA A 91 12.40 -2.21 -7.38
N ALA A 92 11.79 -3.22 -8.01
CA ALA A 92 12.45 -4.15 -8.93
C ALA A 92 12.60 -3.50 -10.30
N GLY A 93 13.59 -2.63 -10.43
CA GLY A 93 13.72 -1.71 -11.56
C GLY A 93 13.77 -2.39 -12.92
N GLN A 94 14.61 -3.42 -13.06
CA GLN A 94 14.77 -4.14 -14.33
C GLN A 94 13.50 -4.91 -14.68
N THR A 95 12.87 -5.53 -13.69
CA THR A 95 11.61 -6.25 -13.86
C THR A 95 10.48 -5.31 -14.25
N ILE A 96 10.32 -4.18 -13.56
CA ILE A 96 9.30 -3.18 -13.85
C ILE A 96 9.48 -2.63 -15.27
N HIS A 97 10.73 -2.33 -15.66
CA HIS A 97 11.04 -1.86 -17.01
C HIS A 97 10.71 -2.89 -18.08
N SER A 98 11.10 -4.16 -17.88
CA SER A 98 10.77 -5.25 -18.79
C SER A 98 9.25 -5.43 -18.93
N LEU A 99 8.51 -5.37 -17.82
CA LEU A 99 7.05 -5.47 -17.84
C LEU A 99 6.42 -4.30 -18.60
N ALA A 100 6.91 -3.08 -18.38
CA ALA A 100 6.46 -1.88 -19.08
C ALA A 100 6.68 -1.95 -20.60
N LEU A 101 7.80 -2.53 -21.05
CA LEU A 101 8.08 -2.72 -22.48
C LEU A 101 7.22 -3.84 -23.10
N SER A 102 6.86 -4.85 -22.31
CA SER A 102 6.00 -5.95 -22.75
C SER A 102 4.50 -5.66 -22.66
N ASP A 103 4.11 -4.47 -22.16
CA ASP A 103 2.71 -4.12 -21.92
C ASP A 103 1.89 -4.08 -23.22
N PRO A 104 0.94 -5.02 -23.42
CA PRO A 104 0.13 -5.08 -24.62
C PRO A 104 -0.83 -3.89 -24.74
N TYR A 105 -1.09 -3.18 -23.64
CA TYR A 105 -2.00 -2.04 -23.61
C TYR A 105 -1.32 -0.70 -23.96
N HIS A 106 0.00 -0.70 -24.19
CA HIS A 106 0.78 0.49 -24.54
C HIS A 106 0.56 1.67 -23.58
N MET A 107 0.27 1.39 -22.30
CA MET A 107 0.07 2.44 -21.29
C MET A 107 1.39 3.13 -20.94
N MET A 108 2.52 2.47 -21.25
CA MET A 108 3.87 2.98 -21.03
C MET A 108 4.49 3.50 -22.34
N PRO A 109 5.24 4.63 -22.30
CA PRO A 109 5.99 5.10 -23.46
C PRO A 109 7.01 4.06 -23.93
N LYS A 110 7.06 3.78 -25.24
CA LYS A 110 7.94 2.75 -25.84
C LYS A 110 9.44 2.94 -25.58
N ASN A 111 9.87 4.17 -25.30
CA ASN A 111 11.27 4.54 -25.06
C ASN A 111 11.50 5.01 -23.61
N VAL A 112 10.80 4.40 -22.65
CA VAL A 112 10.96 4.75 -21.23
C VAL A 112 12.28 4.21 -20.69
N SER A 113 13.04 5.01 -19.94
CA SER A 113 14.22 4.54 -19.21
C SER A 113 13.80 3.69 -18.01
N VAL A 114 14.74 2.94 -17.44
CA VAL A 114 14.49 2.14 -16.22
C VAL A 114 14.06 3.04 -15.08
N GLU A 115 14.76 4.17 -14.87
CA GLU A 115 14.48 5.13 -13.80
C GLU A 115 13.08 5.72 -13.95
N ARG A 116 12.68 6.07 -15.17
CA ARG A 116 11.36 6.64 -15.42
C ARG A 116 10.26 5.60 -15.25
N ALA A 117 10.51 4.33 -15.59
CA ALA A 117 9.56 3.25 -15.34
C ALA A 117 9.35 3.02 -13.83
N ILE A 118 10.44 3.00 -13.05
CA ILE A 118 10.39 2.94 -11.58
C ILE A 118 9.58 4.10 -11.02
N GLU A 119 9.87 5.33 -11.46
CA GLU A 119 9.18 6.53 -11.01
C GLU A 119 7.66 6.43 -11.27
N LEU A 120 7.27 6.11 -12.50
CA LEU A 120 5.86 6.01 -12.89
C LEU A 120 5.08 4.99 -12.07
N VAL A 121 5.68 3.84 -11.75
CA VAL A 121 5.03 2.77 -11.00
C VAL A 121 5.04 3.05 -9.50
N SER A 122 6.21 3.35 -8.93
CA SER A 122 6.38 3.48 -7.48
C SER A 122 5.72 4.74 -6.91
N ASP A 123 5.58 5.81 -7.69
CA ASP A 123 4.90 7.03 -7.23
C ASP A 123 3.38 6.84 -7.07
N GLN A 124 2.81 5.78 -7.66
CA GLN A 124 1.40 5.43 -7.49
C GLN A 124 1.16 4.60 -6.22
N TRP A 125 2.18 3.91 -5.71
CA TRP A 125 2.05 3.02 -4.56
C TRP A 125 1.45 3.68 -3.32
N PRO A 126 1.86 4.89 -2.89
CA PRO A 126 1.21 5.56 -1.75
C PRO A 126 -0.28 5.76 -1.97
N SER A 127 -0.72 6.04 -3.20
CA SER A 127 -2.13 6.26 -3.52
C SER A 127 -2.93 4.96 -3.52
N ILE A 128 -2.32 3.85 -3.97
CA ILE A 128 -2.94 2.52 -3.97
C ILE A 128 -3.31 2.08 -2.55
N VAL A 129 -2.42 2.31 -1.57
CA VAL A 129 -2.61 1.85 -0.19
C VAL A 129 -3.16 2.93 0.75
N ALA A 130 -3.31 4.17 0.30
CA ALA A 130 -3.64 5.33 1.15
C ALA A 130 -4.85 5.10 2.05
N TYR A 131 -5.88 4.41 1.55
CA TYR A 131 -7.10 4.15 2.29
C TYR A 131 -6.89 3.20 3.51
N TYR A 132 -5.95 2.26 3.40
CA TYR A 132 -5.76 1.17 4.34
C TYR A 132 -4.50 1.30 5.20
N ILE A 133 -3.58 2.20 4.83
CA ILE A 133 -2.23 2.27 5.39
C ILE A 133 -2.18 2.48 6.91
N GLU A 134 -3.20 3.11 7.50
CA GLU A 134 -3.29 3.35 8.94
C GLU A 134 -3.75 2.12 9.73
N GLY A 135 -4.37 1.13 9.09
CA GLY A 135 -4.97 -0.03 9.74
C GLY A 135 -4.42 -1.36 9.23
N ILE A 136 -3.13 -1.39 8.90
CA ILE A 136 -2.40 -2.61 8.58
C ILE A 136 -2.24 -3.46 9.85
N ASP A 137 -2.49 -4.76 9.73
CA ASP A 137 -2.24 -5.77 10.76
C ASP A 137 -0.88 -6.44 10.51
N PRO A 138 0.22 -6.02 11.17
CA PRO A 138 1.56 -6.57 10.91
C PRO A 138 1.67 -8.06 11.26
N ASP A 139 0.85 -8.57 12.18
CA ASP A 139 0.85 -9.98 12.57
C ASP A 139 0.18 -10.87 11.51
N SER A 140 -0.47 -10.27 10.51
CA SER A 140 -1.09 -10.97 9.37
C SER A 140 -0.17 -11.12 8.16
N ILE A 141 1.09 -10.72 8.24
CA ILE A 141 2.02 -10.85 7.11
C ILE A 141 2.24 -12.33 6.80
N THR A 142 1.86 -12.73 5.59
CA THR A 142 2.12 -14.06 5.04
C THR A 142 3.02 -13.93 3.82
N GLN A 143 3.94 -14.87 3.64
CA GLN A 143 4.79 -14.93 2.45
C GLN A 143 4.68 -16.27 1.74
N GLU A 144 4.66 -16.23 0.41
CA GLU A 144 4.67 -17.37 -0.49
C GLU A 144 5.84 -17.18 -1.47
N ILE A 145 6.69 -18.20 -1.60
CA ILE A 145 7.83 -18.19 -2.53
C ILE A 145 7.58 -19.30 -3.55
N PRO A 146 6.81 -19.04 -4.63
CA PRO A 146 6.51 -20.05 -5.62
C PRO A 146 7.75 -20.51 -6.40
N GLU A 147 8.74 -19.62 -6.53
CA GLU A 147 10.00 -19.89 -7.25
C GLU A 147 11.18 -19.20 -6.54
N PRO A 148 12.43 -19.65 -6.72
CA PRO A 148 13.61 -19.06 -6.06
C PRO A 148 13.83 -17.56 -6.32
N SER A 149 13.24 -17.02 -7.39
CA SER A 149 13.38 -15.62 -7.82
C SER A 149 12.09 -14.80 -7.73
N ALA A 150 10.99 -15.39 -7.27
CA ALA A 150 9.69 -14.74 -7.17
C ALA A 150 9.06 -15.00 -5.81
N ALA A 151 8.48 -13.96 -5.22
CA ALA A 151 7.76 -14.07 -3.96
C ALA A 151 6.48 -13.23 -4.02
N ARG A 152 5.48 -13.66 -3.26
CA ARG A 152 4.30 -12.87 -2.94
C ARG A 152 4.26 -12.69 -1.44
N VAL A 153 4.08 -11.47 -1.00
CA VAL A 153 3.82 -11.16 0.41
C VAL A 153 2.44 -10.52 0.49
N SER A 154 1.65 -10.94 1.46
CA SER A 154 0.30 -10.43 1.66
C SER A 154 0.16 -9.95 3.10
N VAL A 155 -0.57 -8.87 3.31
CA VAL A 155 -0.91 -8.35 4.63
C VAL A 155 -2.37 -7.92 4.64
N ARG A 156 -3.07 -8.20 5.74
CA ARG A 156 -4.43 -7.70 5.95
C ARG A 156 -4.38 -6.26 6.41
N ALA A 157 -5.35 -5.48 5.95
CA ALA A 157 -5.53 -4.12 6.38
C ALA A 157 -7.02 -3.78 6.44
N CYS A 158 -7.39 -2.92 7.38
CA CYS A 158 -8.75 -2.45 7.54
C CYS A 158 -8.73 -0.99 7.95
N ASN A 159 -9.43 -0.12 7.23
CA ASN A 159 -9.48 1.28 7.60
C ASN A 159 -10.04 1.44 9.03
N PRO A 160 -9.33 2.08 9.97
CA PRO A 160 -9.75 2.15 11.38
C PRO A 160 -11.11 2.83 11.58
N ARG A 161 -11.41 3.85 10.76
CA ARG A 161 -12.69 4.57 10.81
C ARG A 161 -13.83 3.66 10.35
N ASP A 162 -13.64 2.93 9.26
CA ASP A 162 -14.65 1.98 8.77
C ASP A 162 -14.86 0.85 9.76
N ARG A 163 -13.79 0.31 10.35
CA ARG A 163 -13.89 -0.70 11.42
C ARG A 163 -14.73 -0.20 12.58
N GLN A 164 -14.49 1.04 13.02
CA GLN A 164 -15.27 1.64 14.09
C GLN A 164 -16.76 1.73 13.71
N ILE A 165 -17.06 2.20 12.50
CA ILE A 165 -18.44 2.32 12.00
C ILE A 165 -19.13 0.95 11.94
N ILE A 166 -18.46 -0.08 11.42
CA ILE A 166 -18.97 -1.45 11.38
C ILE A 166 -19.24 -1.96 12.80
N ASN A 167 -18.26 -1.84 13.71
CA ASN A 167 -18.42 -2.28 15.10
C ASN A 167 -19.58 -1.57 15.83
N GLU A 168 -19.89 -0.31 15.48
CA GLU A 168 -21.06 0.41 16.01
C GLU A 168 -22.37 -0.12 15.43
N ILE A 169 -22.41 -0.39 14.13
CA ILE A 169 -23.59 -0.98 13.47
C ILE A 169 -23.86 -2.36 14.04
N GLU A 170 -22.84 -3.22 14.13
CA GLU A 170 -22.97 -4.58 14.66
C GLU A 170 -23.51 -4.58 16.09
N ARG A 171 -23.05 -3.66 16.94
CA ARG A 171 -23.62 -3.44 18.29
C ARG A 171 -25.09 -3.05 18.24
N SER A 172 -25.48 -2.17 17.32
CA SER A 172 -26.87 -1.75 17.16
C SER A 172 -27.79 -2.84 16.59
N LEU A 173 -27.24 -3.82 15.86
CA LEU A 173 -27.98 -4.93 15.29
C LEU A 173 -28.34 -6.00 16.31
N ALA A 174 -27.57 -6.10 17.41
CA ALA A 174 -27.81 -7.09 18.47
C ALA A 174 -29.22 -7.01 19.07
N ASP A 175 -29.81 -5.80 19.10
CA ASP A 175 -31.13 -5.55 19.65
C ASP A 175 -32.26 -5.59 18.60
N GLN A 176 -31.90 -5.68 17.31
CA GLN A 176 -32.87 -5.62 16.21
C GLN A 176 -33.52 -6.98 15.93
N ARG A 177 -34.69 -6.90 15.29
CA ARG A 177 -35.50 -8.05 14.87
C ARG A 177 -35.72 -7.98 13.37
N ASP A 178 -35.83 -9.14 12.73
CA ASP A 178 -36.18 -9.25 11.31
C ASP A 178 -37.68 -9.01 11.06
N ILE A 179 -38.10 -9.14 9.80
CA ILE A 179 -39.51 -8.98 9.39
C ILE A 179 -40.46 -10.01 10.02
N ARG A 180 -39.93 -11.11 10.58
CA ARG A 180 -40.68 -12.17 11.27
C ARG A 180 -40.67 -11.97 12.79
N GLY A 181 -39.99 -10.95 13.29
CA GLY A 181 -39.84 -10.68 14.72
C GLY A 181 -38.73 -11.50 15.39
N GLU A 182 -37.89 -12.21 14.64
CA GLU A 182 -36.77 -12.98 15.17
C GLU A 182 -35.52 -12.09 15.34
N PRO A 183 -34.67 -12.32 16.35
CA PRO A 183 -33.40 -11.60 16.49
C PRO A 183 -32.51 -11.72 15.25
N LEU A 184 -31.93 -10.59 14.81
CA LEU A 184 -30.92 -10.60 13.76
C LEU A 184 -29.64 -11.27 14.28
N ARG A 185 -29.42 -12.54 13.89
CA ARG A 185 -28.26 -13.31 14.32
C ARG A 185 -27.05 -13.07 13.40
N PRO A 186 -25.85 -12.83 13.94
CA PRO A 186 -24.62 -12.76 13.15
C PRO A 186 -24.46 -13.98 12.23
N GLY A 187 -24.07 -13.74 10.97
CA GLY A 187 -23.87 -14.79 9.95
C GLY A 187 -25.12 -15.18 9.16
N THR A 188 -26.31 -14.64 9.49
CA THR A 188 -27.52 -14.85 8.69
C THR A 188 -27.59 -13.88 7.51
N ALA A 189 -28.29 -14.27 6.43
CA ALA A 189 -28.48 -13.39 5.27
C ALA A 189 -29.16 -12.07 5.66
N ALA A 190 -30.19 -12.12 6.51
CA ALA A 190 -30.88 -10.93 7.00
C ALA A 190 -29.96 -9.99 7.79
N TYR A 191 -29.04 -10.53 8.61
CA TYR A 191 -28.04 -9.75 9.31
C TYR A 191 -27.06 -9.08 8.34
N HIS A 192 -26.58 -9.80 7.33
CA HIS A 192 -25.66 -9.26 6.33
C HIS A 192 -26.30 -8.18 5.46
N ASP A 193 -27.56 -8.37 5.04
CA ASP A 193 -28.31 -7.38 4.28
C ASP A 193 -28.51 -6.10 5.08
N GLU A 194 -28.88 -6.22 6.36
CA GLU A 194 -29.10 -5.08 7.23
C GLU A 194 -27.79 -4.36 7.60
N LEU A 195 -26.73 -5.12 7.90
CA LEU A 195 -25.37 -4.58 8.11
C LEU A 195 -24.92 -3.79 6.88
N LYS A 196 -25.08 -4.36 5.69
CA LYS A 196 -24.73 -3.71 4.41
C LYS A 196 -25.56 -2.45 4.20
N ARG A 197 -26.88 -2.50 4.44
CA ARG A 197 -27.78 -1.36 4.32
C ARG A 197 -27.36 -0.20 5.23
N LEU A 198 -27.10 -0.49 6.50
CA LEU A 198 -26.68 0.50 7.49
C LEU A 198 -25.26 1.02 7.23
N ALA A 199 -24.34 0.17 6.78
CA ALA A 199 -22.99 0.56 6.41
C ALA A 199 -23.00 1.53 5.22
N ILE A 200 -23.73 1.20 4.16
CA ILE A 200 -23.87 2.08 2.98
C ILE A 200 -24.49 3.42 3.37
N ALA A 201 -25.50 3.42 4.25
CA ALA A 201 -26.11 4.66 4.76
C ALA A 201 -25.11 5.54 5.53
N ARG A 202 -24.01 4.97 6.06
CA ARG A 202 -22.91 5.69 6.72
C ARG A 202 -21.70 5.91 5.80
N GLY A 203 -21.79 5.58 4.52
CA GLY A 203 -20.72 5.76 3.55
C GLY A 203 -19.63 4.69 3.59
N VAL A 204 -19.90 3.52 4.18
CA VAL A 204 -18.97 2.38 4.27
C VAL A 204 -19.47 1.25 3.37
N ALA A 205 -18.58 0.62 2.60
CA ALA A 205 -18.90 -0.51 1.74
C ALA A 205 -18.27 -1.80 2.29
N PRO A 206 -19.04 -2.73 2.89
CA PRO A 206 -18.52 -4.03 3.29
C PRO A 206 -18.14 -4.91 2.08
N PRO A 207 -17.11 -5.78 2.18
CA PRO A 207 -16.23 -5.96 3.35
C PRO A 207 -15.27 -4.78 3.56
N VAL A 208 -15.00 -4.45 4.83
CA VAL A 208 -14.05 -3.38 5.21
C VAL A 208 -12.62 -3.87 5.38
N GLU A 209 -12.43 -5.17 5.32
CA GLU A 209 -11.13 -5.85 5.32
C GLU A 209 -10.64 -5.98 3.89
N ALA A 210 -9.38 -5.65 3.68
CA ALA A 210 -8.70 -5.80 2.40
C ALA A 210 -7.38 -6.54 2.60
N ARG A 211 -6.94 -7.21 1.54
CA ARG A 211 -5.61 -7.79 1.45
C ARG A 211 -4.75 -6.91 0.56
N ILE A 212 -3.61 -6.47 1.08
CA ILE A 212 -2.57 -5.79 0.30
C ILE A 212 -1.54 -6.83 -0.12
N ASP A 213 -1.42 -7.04 -1.42
CA ASP A 213 -0.52 -8.00 -2.05
C ASP A 213 0.69 -7.30 -2.67
N PHE A 214 1.87 -7.80 -2.34
CA PHE A 214 3.16 -7.36 -2.86
C PHE A 214 3.73 -8.45 -3.77
N GLY A 215 3.81 -8.17 -5.06
CA GLY A 215 4.57 -8.99 -6.00
C GLY A 215 6.05 -8.62 -5.91
N MET A 216 6.91 -9.60 -5.66
CA MET A 216 8.33 -9.40 -5.45
C MET A 216 9.17 -10.26 -6.40
N LYS A 217 10.33 -9.73 -6.77
CA LYS A 217 11.32 -10.42 -7.58
C LYS A 217 12.70 -10.25 -6.97
N ARG A 218 13.52 -11.28 -7.08
CA ARG A 218 14.93 -11.20 -6.68
C ARG A 218 15.74 -10.55 -7.80
N GLU A 219 16.36 -9.41 -7.51
CA GLU A 219 17.26 -8.70 -8.43
C GLU A 219 18.65 -8.59 -7.80
N GLY A 220 19.64 -9.24 -8.42
CA GLY A 220 20.91 -9.53 -7.76
C GLY A 220 20.67 -10.46 -6.55
N ASN A 221 21.15 -10.06 -5.38
CA ASN A 221 20.96 -10.83 -4.15
C ASN A 221 19.74 -10.40 -3.32
N MET A 222 19.11 -9.27 -3.66
CA MET A 222 18.07 -8.62 -2.87
C MET A 222 16.66 -8.90 -3.40
N TRP A 223 15.70 -9.00 -2.48
CA TRP A 223 14.28 -8.94 -2.82
C TRP A 223 13.84 -7.50 -3.11
N ARG A 224 13.10 -7.33 -4.20
CA ARG A 224 12.60 -6.03 -4.66
C ARG A 224 11.12 -6.12 -5.02
N VAL A 225 10.40 -5.02 -4.86
CA VAL A 225 8.95 -4.94 -5.10
C VAL A 225 8.68 -4.59 -6.55
N VAL A 226 7.88 -5.42 -7.22
CA VAL A 226 7.47 -5.26 -8.61
C VAL A 226 6.12 -4.53 -8.68
N ALA A 227 5.18 -4.93 -7.83
CA ALA A 227 3.81 -4.42 -7.86
C ALA A 227 3.17 -4.47 -6.47
N ILE A 228 2.24 -3.54 -6.24
CA ILE A 228 1.34 -3.53 -5.09
C ILE A 228 -0.09 -3.60 -5.61
N ARG A 229 -0.91 -4.45 -5.01
CA ARG A 229 -2.33 -4.58 -5.32
C ARG A 229 -3.13 -4.58 -4.03
N VAL A 230 -4.34 -4.04 -4.10
CA VAL A 230 -5.34 -4.18 -3.04
C VAL A 230 -6.43 -5.07 -3.62
N GLY A 231 -6.69 -6.19 -2.96
CA GLY A 231 -7.76 -7.11 -3.30
C GLY A 231 -8.68 -7.35 -2.11
N ASP A 232 -9.76 -8.07 -2.36
CA ASP A 232 -10.64 -8.54 -1.31
C ASP A 232 -9.89 -9.53 -0.41
N ASP A 233 -10.19 -9.50 0.89
CA ASP A 233 -9.74 -10.53 1.83
C ASP A 233 -10.53 -11.83 1.55
N GLU A 234 -10.19 -12.52 0.46
CA GLU A 234 -10.65 -13.89 0.31
C GLU A 234 -9.94 -14.74 1.36
N PRO A 235 -10.67 -15.61 2.10
CA PRO A 235 -10.05 -16.56 2.99
C PRO A 235 -9.17 -17.45 2.13
N SER A 236 -7.89 -17.13 2.09
CA SER A 236 -6.90 -17.98 1.46
C SER A 236 -7.00 -19.26 2.24
N ALA A 237 -7.44 -20.33 1.58
CA ALA A 237 -7.27 -21.70 2.05
C ALA A 237 -5.77 -21.95 2.17
N THR A 238 -5.17 -21.32 3.18
CA THR A 238 -3.77 -21.35 3.46
C THR A 238 -3.58 -22.72 4.06
N THR A 239 -3.17 -23.65 3.21
CA THR A 239 -2.40 -24.78 3.68
C THR A 239 -1.28 -24.15 4.50
N GLN A 240 -1.41 -24.17 5.82
CA GLN A 240 -0.32 -23.83 6.71
C GLN A 240 0.79 -24.82 6.36
N ILE A 241 1.69 -24.41 5.47
CA ILE A 241 2.99 -25.06 5.36
C ILE A 241 3.65 -24.68 6.67
N ALA A 242 3.40 -25.48 7.70
CA ALA A 242 4.20 -25.49 8.89
C ALA A 242 5.63 -25.47 8.40
N VAL A 243 6.36 -24.42 8.76
CA VAL A 243 7.80 -24.36 8.55
C VAL A 243 8.36 -25.56 9.30
N ARG A 244 8.48 -26.69 8.60
CA ARG A 244 9.19 -27.87 9.08
C ARG A 244 10.64 -27.40 9.14
N ARG A 245 11.04 -26.86 10.29
CA ARG A 245 12.45 -26.84 10.68
C ARG A 245 12.93 -28.26 10.47
N ALA A 246 13.83 -28.45 9.50
CA ALA A 246 14.51 -29.72 9.33
C ALA A 246 15.05 -30.12 10.71
N PRO A 247 14.80 -31.35 11.19
CA PRO A 247 15.36 -31.79 12.46
C PRO A 247 16.87 -31.61 12.36
N ALA A 248 17.44 -30.93 13.37
CA ALA A 248 18.88 -30.74 13.49
C ALA A 248 19.58 -32.07 13.23
N ALA A 249 20.48 -32.09 12.25
CA ALA A 249 21.26 -33.27 11.93
C ALA A 249 21.93 -33.76 13.23
N LYS A 250 21.66 -35.02 13.61
CA LYS A 250 22.34 -35.65 14.73
C LYS A 250 23.86 -35.57 14.49
N PRO A 251 24.67 -35.23 15.50
CA PRO A 251 26.12 -35.25 15.36
C PRO A 251 26.56 -36.67 15.02
N THR A 252 27.13 -36.84 13.83
CA THR A 252 27.79 -38.07 13.41
C THR A 252 28.96 -38.32 14.34
N THR A 253 28.83 -39.30 15.22
CA THR A 253 29.93 -39.78 16.06
C THR A 253 30.88 -40.55 15.16
N THR A 254 32.03 -39.96 14.85
CA THR A 254 33.13 -40.66 14.16
C THR A 254 33.66 -41.75 15.08
N PRO A 255 33.66 -43.04 14.69
CA PRO A 255 34.29 -44.08 15.48
C PRO A 255 35.80 -43.89 15.45
N SER A 256 36.39 -43.74 16.63
CA SER A 256 37.83 -43.82 16.87
C SER A 256 38.28 -45.25 16.58
N LEU A 257 39.18 -45.43 15.62
CA LEU A 257 39.83 -46.72 15.36
C LEU A 257 40.84 -47.04 16.48
N PRO A 258 40.98 -48.33 16.86
CA PRO A 258 42.00 -48.80 17.79
C PRO A 258 43.42 -48.76 17.22
#